data_AF-A0A1U7DW99-F1
#
_entry.id   AF-A0A1U7DW99-F1
#
_cell.length_a   1.000
_cell.length_b   1.000
_cell.length_c   1.000
_cell.angle_alpha   90.00
_cell.angle_beta   90.00
_cell.angle_gamma   90.00
#
_symmetry.space_group_name_H-M   'P 1'
#
loop_
_entity.id
_entity.type
_entity.pdbx_description
1 polymer ?
#
loop_
_entity_poly.entity_id
_entity_poly.type
_entity_poly.pdbx_seq_one_letter_code
_entity_poly.pdbx_strand_id
1 'polypeptide(L)'
;MAILLFVLFRPQKGWFWILKRNLKGNEKIIIEDILKQLYHFENSENKVDMKTLVQVLNFNNKSIVEAIKKMTINDLIYFESDILKLTNTGREYAVRIVRVHRLWERYLADKTGFDKTEWHDRAEKMEHRLNHDETNTLALHLGNPKFDPHGDPIPTKTGKMAEVTGTELPLLPVNTIGRITHIEDEPEIIYKQILAENIHIGSLIRVVENNATRIVFLSEGEEFRLAPIVAANLTVAPIEKEIIIEDNIARLSSLKASETAEIIGISKESRGESRRRLLDLGFVKGARIKIDLINPLGEPHAYLIKGTSIALRKKQASKILIKKD
;
A
#
# COMPACT_ATOMS: atom_id res chain seq x y z
N MET A 1 35.11 41.04 3.45
CA MET A 1 34.65 40.39 4.69
C MET A 1 33.17 40.66 5.00
N ALA A 2 32.69 41.91 4.96
CA ALA A 2 31.30 42.27 5.26
C ALA A 2 30.24 41.64 4.33
N ILE A 3 30.52 41.54 3.02
CA ILE A 3 29.61 40.91 2.04
C ILE A 3 29.44 39.41 2.33
N LEU A 4 30.51 38.73 2.76
CA LEU A 4 30.49 37.30 3.08
C LEU A 4 29.65 37.03 4.34
N LEU A 5 29.80 37.88 5.38
CA LEU A 5 28.97 37.82 6.59
C LEU A 5 27.50 38.10 6.29
N PHE A 6 27.21 39.06 5.40
CA PHE A 6 25.85 39.35 4.98
C PHE A 6 25.22 38.16 4.22
N VAL A 7 25.94 37.53 3.30
CA VAL A 7 25.45 36.32 2.59
C VAL A 7 25.30 35.13 3.54
N LEU A 8 26.20 34.97 4.52
CA LEU A 8 26.12 33.88 5.48
C LEU A 8 24.91 34.03 6.41
N PHE A 9 24.69 35.23 6.97
CA PHE A 9 23.68 35.48 8.01
C PHE A 9 22.41 36.18 7.53
N ARG A 10 22.23 36.35 6.21
CA ARG A 10 21.00 36.96 5.64
C ARG A 10 19.75 36.24 6.17
N PRO A 11 18.79 36.94 6.77
CA PRO A 11 17.57 36.32 7.31
C PRO A 11 16.84 35.52 6.21
N GLN A 12 16.43 34.30 6.54
CA GLN A 12 15.68 33.36 5.69
C GLN A 12 16.35 32.84 4.41
N LYS A 13 17.37 33.55 3.86
CA LYS A 13 18.03 33.20 2.59
C LYS A 13 19.55 33.01 2.69
N GLY A 14 20.14 33.31 3.84
CA GLY A 14 21.58 33.15 4.07
C GLY A 14 21.97 31.70 4.31
N TRP A 15 23.20 31.33 3.94
CA TRP A 15 23.67 29.95 4.06
C TRP A 15 23.58 29.40 5.48
N PHE A 16 23.83 30.22 6.51
CA PHE A 16 23.64 29.82 7.90
C PHE A 16 22.20 29.42 8.21
N TRP A 17 21.22 30.18 7.72
CA TRP A 17 19.80 29.90 7.93
C TRP A 17 19.33 28.70 7.11
N ILE A 18 19.84 28.53 5.88
CA ILE A 18 19.58 27.35 5.05
C ILE A 18 20.15 26.09 5.70
N LEU A 19 21.42 26.11 6.12
CA LEU A 19 22.04 25.00 6.86
C LEU A 19 21.30 24.70 8.16
N LYS A 20 20.99 25.73 8.97
CA LYS A 20 20.28 25.56 10.25
C LYS A 20 18.86 25.01 10.03
N ARG A 21 18.16 25.43 8.97
CA ARG A 21 16.84 24.89 8.59
C ARG A 21 16.94 23.45 8.13
N ASN A 22 17.97 23.11 7.33
CA ASN A 22 18.21 21.75 6.88
C ASN A 22 18.58 20.82 8.05
N LEU A 23 19.40 21.28 9.00
CA LEU A 23 19.76 20.54 10.21
C LEU A 23 18.53 20.29 11.10
N LYS A 24 17.70 21.31 11.36
CA LYS A 24 16.45 21.15 12.11
C LYS A 24 15.44 20.25 11.38
N GLY A 25 15.36 20.35 10.06
CA GLY A 25 14.52 19.48 9.24
C GLY A 25 14.96 18.01 9.34
N ASN A 26 16.27 17.75 9.30
CA ASN A 26 16.81 16.41 9.42
C ASN A 26 16.55 15.79 10.81
N GLU A 27 16.67 16.59 11.87
CA GLU A 27 16.38 16.12 13.23
C GLU A 27 14.91 15.75 13.42
N LYS A 28 13.99 16.56 12.88
CA LYS A 28 12.55 16.29 12.92
C LYS A 28 12.23 14.93 12.27
N ILE A 29 12.78 14.69 11.09
CA ILE A 29 12.61 13.44 10.34
C ILE A 29 13.06 12.25 11.19
N ILE A 30 14.27 12.32 11.77
CA ILE A 30 14.79 11.23 12.62
C ILE A 30 13.87 10.95 13.81
N ILE A 31 13.35 11.97 14.49
CA ILE A 31 12.41 11.78 15.61
C ILE A 31 11.11 11.12 15.12
N GLU A 32 10.55 11.60 14.01
CA GLU A 32 9.31 11.05 13.43
C GLU A 32 9.49 9.59 12.99
N ASP A 33 10.63 9.24 12.38
CA ASP A 33 10.96 7.86 11.99
C ASP A 33 11.16 6.95 13.19
N ILE A 34 11.84 7.42 14.25
CA ILE A 34 11.96 6.65 15.51
C ILE A 34 10.59 6.40 16.12
N LEU A 35 9.72 7.42 16.18
CA LEU A 35 8.36 7.29 16.72
C LEU A 35 7.54 6.28 15.91
N LYS A 36 7.57 6.38 14.58
CA LYS A 36 6.90 5.44 13.67
C LYS A 36 7.40 4.02 13.91
N GLN A 37 8.72 3.82 13.96
CA GLN A 37 9.32 2.50 14.15
C GLN A 37 8.94 1.88 15.52
N LEU A 38 9.02 2.65 16.60
CA LEU A 38 8.61 2.18 17.93
C LEU A 38 7.13 1.79 17.98
N TYR A 39 6.27 2.53 17.27
CA TYR A 39 4.85 2.21 17.18
C TYR A 39 4.59 0.89 16.42
N HIS A 40 5.32 0.62 15.34
CA HIS A 40 5.22 -0.67 14.63
C HIS A 40 5.67 -1.85 15.49
N PHE A 41 6.75 -1.69 16.24
CA PHE A 41 7.23 -2.74 17.15
C PHE A 41 6.26 -3.00 18.31
N GLU A 42 5.66 -1.95 18.87
CA GLU A 42 4.66 -2.08 19.92
C GLU A 42 3.43 -2.88 19.46
N ASN A 43 2.97 -2.68 18.22
CA ASN A 43 1.84 -3.42 17.66
C ASN A 43 2.15 -4.87 17.31
N SER A 44 3.42 -5.22 17.11
CA SER A 44 3.87 -6.59 16.82
C SER A 44 4.36 -7.35 18.07
N GLU A 45 4.10 -6.80 19.27
CA GLU A 45 4.55 -7.30 20.58
C GLU A 45 6.08 -7.51 20.69
N ASN A 46 6.83 -6.84 19.81
CA ASN A 46 8.28 -6.94 19.74
C ASN A 46 8.95 -5.91 20.66
N LYS A 47 10.06 -6.31 21.28
CA LYS A 47 10.86 -5.44 22.15
C LYS A 47 11.99 -4.78 21.36
N VAL A 48 12.20 -3.49 21.62
CA VAL A 48 13.20 -2.69 20.89
C VAL A 48 14.19 -2.10 21.87
N ASP A 49 15.46 -2.44 21.69
CA ASP A 49 16.56 -1.75 22.34
C ASP A 49 17.18 -0.70 21.40
N MET A 50 18.08 0.12 21.93
CA MET A 50 18.76 1.14 21.14
C MET A 50 19.59 0.55 19.98
N LYS A 51 20.16 -0.65 20.16
CA LYS A 51 21.02 -1.29 19.16
C LYS A 51 20.20 -1.73 17.95
N THR A 52 19.04 -2.33 18.17
CA THR A 52 18.08 -2.71 17.12
C THR A 52 17.63 -1.46 16.37
N LEU A 53 17.28 -0.37 17.07
CA LEU A 53 16.84 0.86 16.43
C LEU A 53 17.90 1.46 15.49
N VAL A 54 19.18 1.43 15.90
CA VAL A 54 20.31 1.90 15.08
C VAL A 54 20.57 1.00 13.86
N GLN A 55 20.23 -0.28 13.93
CA GLN A 55 20.39 -1.21 12.80
C GLN A 55 19.27 -1.07 11.76
N VAL A 56 18.06 -0.74 12.21
CA VAL A 56 16.89 -0.61 11.34
C VAL A 56 16.86 0.76 10.66
N LEU A 57 17.21 1.82 11.38
CA LEU A 57 17.17 3.18 10.85
C LEU A 57 18.42 3.52 10.04
N ASN A 58 18.22 4.06 8.83
CA ASN A 58 19.30 4.46 7.94
C ASN A 58 19.86 5.86 8.27
N PHE A 59 20.21 6.09 9.54
CA PHE A 59 20.80 7.33 10.03
C PHE A 59 22.11 7.09 10.76
N ASN A 60 22.94 8.12 10.87
CA ASN A 60 24.18 8.00 11.65
C ASN A 60 23.85 7.81 13.15
N ASN A 61 24.60 6.92 13.82
CA ASN A 61 24.36 6.55 15.22
C ASN A 61 24.33 7.76 16.16
N LYS A 62 25.18 8.78 15.91
CA LYS A 62 25.27 9.97 16.76
C LYS A 62 23.97 10.78 16.73
N SER A 63 23.37 10.96 15.55
CA SER A 63 22.10 11.68 15.39
C SER A 63 20.94 10.91 16.01
N ILE A 64 20.92 9.58 15.91
CA ILE A 64 19.90 8.74 16.57
C ILE A 64 20.00 8.91 18.10
N VAL A 65 21.21 8.82 18.66
CA VAL A 65 21.42 9.02 20.11
C VAL A 65 21.01 10.41 20.57
N GLU A 66 21.30 11.46 19.78
CA GLU A 66 20.89 12.82 20.10
C GLU A 66 19.36 13.00 20.04
N ALA A 67 18.71 12.42 19.03
CA ALA A 67 17.26 12.41 18.90
C ALA A 67 16.60 11.72 20.10
N ILE A 68 17.07 10.51 20.47
CA ILE A 68 16.57 9.77 21.63
C ILE A 68 16.67 10.61 22.91
N LYS A 69 17.84 11.24 23.16
CA LYS A 69 18.01 12.12 24.34
C LYS A 69 16.95 13.23 24.37
N LYS A 70 16.70 13.88 23.24
CA LYS A 70 15.69 14.93 23.13
C LYS A 70 14.27 14.39 23.27
N MET A 71 13.99 13.22 22.72
CA MET A 71 12.68 12.57 22.84
C MET A 71 12.38 12.20 24.30
N THR A 72 13.38 11.74 25.07
CA THR A 72 13.23 11.50 26.51
C THR A 72 12.98 12.80 27.28
N ILE A 73 13.72 13.87 26.99
CA ILE A 73 13.53 15.18 27.63
C ILE A 73 12.13 15.76 27.33
N ASN A 74 11.63 15.55 26.10
CA ASN A 74 10.32 16.04 25.67
C ASN A 74 9.16 15.07 25.98
N ASP A 75 9.38 14.07 26.83
CA ASP A 75 8.36 13.10 27.26
C ASP A 75 7.65 12.38 26.09
N LEU A 76 8.40 12.06 25.02
CA LEU A 76 7.91 11.26 23.88
C LEU A 76 8.21 9.77 24.05
N ILE A 77 9.29 9.45 24.75
CA ILE A 77 9.71 8.07 25.00
C ILE A 77 10.26 7.94 26.41
N TYR A 78 10.29 6.72 26.92
CA TYR A 78 10.94 6.37 28.17
C TYR A 78 11.67 5.02 28.04
N PHE A 79 12.56 4.75 28.98
CA PHE A 79 13.28 3.49 29.08
C PHE A 79 12.64 2.63 30.16
N GLU A 80 12.33 1.38 29.82
CA GLU A 80 12.01 0.33 30.78
C GLU A 80 13.17 -0.68 30.76
N SER A 81 14.07 -0.55 31.73
CA SER A 81 15.40 -1.18 31.67
C SER A 81 16.14 -0.75 30.39
N ASP A 82 16.43 -1.68 29.48
CA ASP A 82 17.10 -1.40 28.19
C ASP A 82 16.13 -1.25 27.01
N ILE A 83 14.83 -1.36 27.26
CA ILE A 83 13.79 -1.33 26.21
C ILE A 83 13.26 0.10 26.08
N LEU A 84 13.25 0.62 24.85
CA LEU A 84 12.62 1.90 24.53
C LEU A 84 11.11 1.71 24.36
N LYS A 85 10.32 2.55 25.01
CA LYS A 85 8.86 2.58 24.89
C LYS A 85 8.34 3.97 24.62
N LEU A 86 7.20 4.04 23.92
CA LEU A 86 6.48 5.28 23.68
C LEU A 86 5.73 5.71 24.94
N THR A 87 5.78 7.00 25.28
CA THR A 87 4.79 7.58 26.20
C THR A 87 3.46 7.74 25.48
N ASN A 88 2.39 8.14 26.19
CA ASN A 88 1.12 8.47 25.54
C ASN A 88 1.29 9.60 24.51
N THR A 89 2.06 10.64 24.84
CA THR A 89 2.35 11.76 23.93
C THR A 89 3.13 11.31 22.70
N GLY A 90 4.13 10.44 22.88
CA GLY A 90 4.90 9.86 21.78
C GLY A 90 4.03 8.98 20.87
N ARG A 91 3.18 8.15 21.47
CA ARG A 91 2.23 7.30 20.74
C ARG A 91 1.24 8.13 19.92
N GLU A 92 0.65 9.17 20.49
CA GLU A 92 -0.23 10.08 19.75
C GLU A 92 0.49 10.73 18.56
N TYR A 93 1.76 11.10 18.73
CA TYR A 93 2.55 11.66 17.64
C TYR A 93 2.87 10.62 16.58
N ALA A 94 3.31 9.42 16.95
CA ALA A 94 3.56 8.32 16.03
C ALA A 94 2.33 7.99 15.18
N VAL A 95 1.15 7.90 15.80
CA VAL A 95 -0.13 7.67 15.11
C VAL A 95 -0.43 8.77 14.10
N ARG A 96 -0.06 10.02 14.38
CA ARG A 96 -0.20 11.11 13.39
C ARG A 96 0.72 10.89 12.19
N ILE A 97 1.97 10.48 12.40
CA ILE A 97 2.90 10.19 11.29
C ILE A 97 2.38 9.04 10.43
N VAL A 98 1.93 7.94 11.06
CA VAL A 98 1.29 6.81 10.37
C VAL A 98 0.07 7.27 9.56
N ARG A 99 -0.76 8.18 10.10
CA ARG A 99 -1.88 8.77 9.36
C ARG A 99 -1.41 9.52 8.11
N VAL A 100 -0.36 10.32 8.21
CA VAL A 100 0.16 11.07 7.05
C VAL A 100 0.72 10.12 5.99
N HIS A 101 1.52 9.13 6.41
CA HIS A 101 2.08 8.11 5.53
C HIS A 101 0.99 7.41 4.72
N ARG A 102 0.02 6.79 5.40
CA ARG A 102 -1.07 6.03 4.78
C ARG A 102 -1.97 6.89 3.88
N LEU A 103 -2.15 8.17 4.22
CA LEU A 103 -2.87 9.12 3.34
C LEU A 103 -2.08 9.44 2.06
N TRP A 104 -0.75 9.54 2.15
CA TRP A 104 0.09 9.72 0.97
C TRP A 104 0.07 8.51 0.06
N GLU A 105 0.21 7.31 0.60
CA GLU A 105 0.08 6.08 -0.18
C GLU A 105 -1.28 6.04 -0.89
N ARG A 106 -2.34 6.35 -0.16
CA ARG A 106 -3.69 6.44 -0.73
C ARG A 106 -3.79 7.44 -1.86
N TYR A 107 -3.21 8.62 -1.70
CA TYR A 107 -3.16 9.63 -2.74
C TYR A 107 -2.39 9.14 -3.97
N LEU A 108 -1.21 8.57 -3.79
CA LEU A 108 -0.35 8.08 -4.88
C LEU A 108 -1.08 6.98 -5.66
N ALA A 109 -1.72 6.04 -4.96
CA ALA A 109 -2.49 4.97 -5.59
C ALA A 109 -3.70 5.47 -6.39
N ASP A 110 -4.44 6.46 -5.87
CA ASP A 110 -5.69 6.90 -6.48
C ASP A 110 -5.52 8.03 -7.52
N LYS A 111 -4.42 8.80 -7.47
CA LYS A 111 -4.30 10.09 -8.20
C LYS A 111 -3.11 10.24 -9.15
N THR A 112 -2.03 9.47 -9.03
CA THR A 112 -0.79 9.78 -9.78
C THR A 112 -0.37 8.71 -10.79
N GLY A 113 -0.96 7.51 -10.73
CA GLY A 113 -0.63 6.42 -11.64
C GLY A 113 0.77 5.82 -11.45
N PHE A 114 1.46 6.16 -10.35
CA PHE A 114 2.72 5.51 -9.98
C PHE A 114 2.51 4.01 -9.75
N ASP A 115 3.56 3.22 -10.01
CA ASP A 115 3.49 1.80 -9.74
C ASP A 115 3.35 1.54 -8.24
N LYS A 116 2.64 0.47 -7.90
CA LYS A 116 2.36 0.04 -6.53
C LYS A 116 3.61 -0.28 -5.72
N THR A 117 4.71 -0.64 -6.39
CA THR A 117 6.00 -0.85 -5.75
C THR A 117 6.68 0.45 -5.32
N GLU A 118 6.18 1.62 -5.75
CA GLU A 118 6.78 2.92 -5.43
C GLU A 118 5.95 3.71 -4.41
N TRP A 119 4.77 3.24 -4.00
CA TRP A 119 3.88 4.01 -3.13
C TRP A 119 4.50 4.26 -1.77
N HIS A 120 5.01 3.21 -1.11
CA HIS A 120 5.68 3.28 0.19
C HIS A 120 6.88 4.25 0.17
N ASP A 121 7.88 3.99 -0.68
CA ASP A 121 9.09 4.83 -0.83
C ASP A 121 8.81 6.31 -1.09
N ARG A 122 7.72 6.60 -1.80
CA ARG A 122 7.32 7.98 -2.11
C ARG A 122 6.56 8.60 -0.95
N ALA A 123 5.71 7.83 -0.26
CA ALA A 123 5.00 8.29 0.93
C ALA A 123 5.99 8.62 2.06
N GLU A 124 7.00 7.78 2.29
CA GLU A 124 8.07 8.01 3.28
C GLU A 124 8.78 9.36 3.07
N LYS A 125 9.10 9.72 1.83
CA LYS A 125 9.73 11.02 1.50
C LYS A 125 8.84 12.24 1.72
N MET A 126 7.53 12.02 1.84
CA MET A 126 6.51 13.06 1.86
C MET A 126 5.86 13.22 3.25
N GLU A 127 5.87 12.19 4.09
CA GLU A 127 5.12 12.16 5.35
C GLU A 127 5.54 13.25 6.33
N HIS A 128 6.82 13.62 6.36
CA HIS A 128 7.35 14.63 7.28
C HIS A 128 7.04 16.08 6.88
N ARG A 129 6.44 16.29 5.70
CA ARG A 129 6.24 17.62 5.10
C ARG A 129 4.92 18.26 5.50
N LEU A 130 3.90 17.46 5.82
CA LEU A 130 2.58 17.98 6.11
C LEU A 130 2.42 18.30 7.60
N ASN A 131 1.79 19.43 7.89
CA ASN A 131 1.26 19.69 9.21
C ASN A 131 -0.15 19.08 9.37
N HIS A 132 -0.71 19.21 10.58
CA HIS A 132 -2.00 18.63 10.92
C HIS A 132 -3.17 19.11 10.03
N ASP A 133 -3.22 20.39 9.67
CA ASP A 133 -4.34 20.95 8.90
C ASP A 133 -4.22 20.59 7.41
N GLU A 134 -3.00 20.57 6.88
CA GLU A 134 -2.70 20.07 5.54
C GLU A 134 -3.05 18.59 5.41
N THR A 135 -2.74 17.78 6.43
CA THR A 135 -3.10 16.36 6.49
C THR A 135 -4.61 16.15 6.45
N ASN A 136 -5.38 16.96 7.19
CA ASN A 136 -6.84 16.89 7.17
C ASN A 136 -7.41 17.32 5.83
N THR A 137 -6.81 18.33 5.18
CA THR A 137 -7.19 18.74 3.82
C THR A 137 -6.95 17.61 2.81
N LEU A 138 -5.81 16.93 2.89
CA LEU A 138 -5.52 15.74 2.08
C LEU A 138 -6.55 14.64 2.30
N ALA A 139 -6.86 14.31 3.56
CA ALA A 139 -7.88 13.32 3.90
C ALA A 139 -9.25 13.67 3.32
N LEU A 140 -9.68 14.94 3.43
CA LEU A 140 -10.94 15.42 2.87
C LEU A 140 -10.98 15.29 1.34
N HIS A 141 -9.91 15.67 0.65
CA HIS A 141 -9.81 15.53 -0.81
C HIS A 141 -9.86 14.06 -1.28
N LEU A 142 -9.40 13.14 -0.43
CA LEU A 142 -9.49 11.69 -0.68
C LEU A 142 -10.85 11.08 -0.28
N GLY A 143 -11.79 11.89 0.27
CA GLY A 143 -13.10 11.42 0.71
C GLY A 143 -13.08 10.73 2.08
N ASN A 144 -12.14 11.10 2.95
CA ASN A 144 -11.93 10.50 4.27
C ASN A 144 -11.80 8.96 4.23
N PRO A 145 -10.80 8.44 3.51
CA PRO A 145 -10.59 7.00 3.40
C PRO A 145 -10.32 6.38 4.77
N LYS A 146 -10.91 5.20 5.01
CA LYS A 146 -10.70 4.43 6.25
C LYS A 146 -9.48 3.52 6.18
N PHE A 147 -9.05 3.17 4.97
CA PHE A 147 -7.95 2.25 4.71
C PHE A 147 -7.10 2.80 3.58
N ASP A 148 -5.81 2.50 3.64
CA ASP A 148 -4.85 2.84 2.61
C ASP A 148 -4.95 1.87 1.40
N PRO A 149 -4.01 1.92 0.45
CA PRO A 149 -3.98 0.99 -0.68
C PRO A 149 -3.64 -0.46 -0.34
N HIS A 150 -3.06 -0.70 0.84
CA HIS A 150 -2.54 -1.96 1.39
C HIS A 150 -3.54 -2.66 2.33
N GLY A 151 -4.61 -1.94 2.70
CA GLY A 151 -5.73 -2.44 3.51
C GLY A 151 -5.58 -2.07 4.99
N ASP A 152 -4.57 -1.28 5.29
CA ASP A 152 -4.14 -0.87 6.60
C ASP A 152 -5.02 0.31 7.08
N PRO A 153 -5.51 0.31 8.34
CA PRO A 153 -6.47 1.30 8.80
C PRO A 153 -5.82 2.69 8.88
N ILE A 154 -6.42 3.70 8.27
CA ILE A 154 -5.94 5.08 8.38
C ILE A 154 -6.44 5.66 9.71
N PRO A 155 -5.57 6.04 10.66
CA PRO A 155 -6.00 6.66 11.90
C PRO A 155 -6.79 7.93 11.60
N THR A 156 -7.87 8.18 12.34
CA THR A 156 -8.64 9.44 12.27
C THR A 156 -7.85 10.63 12.84
N LYS A 157 -8.39 11.86 12.73
CA LYS A 157 -7.79 13.06 13.37
C LYS A 157 -7.55 12.88 14.88
N THR A 158 -8.38 12.09 15.56
CA THR A 158 -8.25 11.80 16.99
C THR A 158 -7.48 10.51 17.28
N GLY A 159 -6.82 9.91 16.28
CA GLY A 159 -6.04 8.69 16.42
C GLY A 159 -6.84 7.38 16.50
N LYS A 160 -8.17 7.40 16.36
CA LYS A 160 -8.98 6.16 16.32
C LYS A 160 -8.76 5.42 15.00
N MET A 161 -8.58 4.11 15.07
CA MET A 161 -8.45 3.21 13.92
C MET A 161 -9.79 2.54 13.58
N ALA A 162 -10.00 2.18 12.32
CA ALA A 162 -11.06 1.26 11.94
C ALA A 162 -10.71 -0.17 12.39
N GLU A 163 -11.70 -0.99 12.70
CA GLU A 163 -11.48 -2.41 12.95
C GLU A 163 -11.01 -3.11 11.67
N VAL A 164 -9.96 -3.91 11.81
CA VAL A 164 -9.46 -4.76 10.73
C VAL A 164 -10.17 -6.11 10.84
N THR A 165 -10.74 -6.57 9.73
CA THR A 165 -11.42 -7.87 9.66
C THR A 165 -10.62 -8.84 8.83
N GLY A 166 -10.55 -10.08 9.29
CA GLY A 166 -9.98 -11.20 8.56
C GLY A 166 -8.98 -11.97 9.40
N THR A 167 -8.37 -12.96 8.76
CA THR A 167 -7.38 -13.84 9.36
C THR A 167 -6.26 -14.04 8.35
N GLU A 168 -5.02 -14.18 8.83
CA GLU A 168 -3.90 -14.54 7.97
C GLU A 168 -4.21 -15.83 7.19
N LEU A 169 -3.86 -15.84 5.91
CA LEU A 169 -4.16 -16.95 5.01
C LEU A 169 -3.71 -18.33 5.53
N PRO A 170 -2.54 -18.51 6.18
CA PRO A 170 -2.11 -19.80 6.73
C PRO A 170 -3.01 -20.34 7.84
N LEU A 171 -3.79 -19.49 8.51
CA LEU A 171 -4.68 -19.89 9.58
C LEU A 171 -6.07 -20.27 9.07
N LEU A 172 -6.35 -20.08 7.79
CA LEU A 172 -7.65 -20.42 7.20
C LEU A 172 -7.75 -21.92 6.87
N PRO A 173 -8.89 -22.56 7.17
CA PRO A 173 -9.12 -23.95 6.79
C PRO A 173 -9.28 -24.10 5.27
N VAL A 174 -8.97 -25.30 4.77
CA VAL A 174 -9.22 -25.68 3.37
C VAL A 174 -10.71 -25.50 3.03
N ASN A 175 -11.00 -25.11 1.80
CA ASN A 175 -12.32 -24.74 1.27
C ASN A 175 -12.87 -23.40 1.76
N THR A 176 -12.13 -22.63 2.58
CA THR A 176 -12.52 -21.25 2.91
C THR A 176 -12.58 -20.41 1.65
N ILE A 177 -13.71 -19.76 1.42
CA ILE A 177 -13.88 -18.70 0.44
C ILE A 177 -13.80 -17.37 1.17
N GLY A 178 -12.94 -16.48 0.70
CA GLY A 178 -12.72 -15.21 1.35
C GLY A 178 -12.23 -14.13 0.40
N ARG A 179 -12.09 -12.93 0.93
CA ARG A 179 -11.54 -11.79 0.22
C ARG A 179 -10.27 -11.33 0.90
N ILE A 180 -9.21 -11.12 0.13
CA ILE A 180 -8.00 -10.47 0.64
C ILE A 180 -8.36 -9.05 1.05
N THR A 181 -8.24 -8.74 2.34
CA THR A 181 -8.53 -7.43 2.93
C THR A 181 -7.27 -6.63 3.20
N HIS A 182 -6.15 -7.30 3.46
CA HIS A 182 -4.85 -6.70 3.74
C HIS A 182 -3.73 -7.45 3.03
N ILE A 183 -2.71 -6.71 2.60
CA ILE A 183 -1.42 -7.25 2.13
C ILE A 183 -0.33 -6.45 2.83
N GLU A 184 0.51 -7.10 3.62
CA GLU A 184 1.68 -6.48 4.25
C GLU A 184 2.63 -5.92 3.19
N ASP A 185 3.09 -4.69 3.38
CA ASP A 185 4.06 -4.02 2.53
C ASP A 185 5.52 -4.30 2.95
N GLU A 186 5.73 -4.81 4.17
CA GLU A 186 7.03 -5.21 4.71
C GLU A 186 7.06 -6.70 5.11
N PRO A 187 8.10 -7.47 4.74
CA PRO A 187 9.31 -7.02 4.04
C PRO A 187 9.11 -6.80 2.54
N GLU A 188 9.71 -5.74 2.00
CA GLU A 188 9.55 -5.29 0.60
C GLU A 188 9.71 -6.42 -0.46
N ILE A 189 10.63 -7.37 -0.23
CA ILE A 189 10.88 -8.50 -1.12
C ILE A 189 9.65 -9.41 -1.23
N ILE A 190 9.00 -9.71 -0.10
CA ILE A 190 7.80 -10.55 -0.05
C ILE A 190 6.64 -9.81 -0.70
N TYR A 191 6.47 -8.52 -0.38
CA TYR A 191 5.45 -7.69 -1.00
C TYR A 191 5.58 -7.66 -2.53
N LYS A 192 6.78 -7.38 -3.05
CA LYS A 192 7.06 -7.40 -4.51
C LYS A 192 6.77 -8.76 -5.15
N GLN A 193 7.05 -9.87 -4.46
CA GLN A 193 6.73 -11.21 -4.95
C GLN A 193 5.20 -11.40 -5.06
N ILE A 194 4.44 -11.10 -4.01
CA ILE A 194 2.96 -11.17 -4.01
C ILE A 194 2.39 -10.34 -5.16
N LEU A 195 2.93 -9.14 -5.34
CA LEU A 195 2.52 -8.24 -6.41
C LEU A 195 2.81 -8.75 -7.82
N ALA A 196 3.90 -9.50 -8.01
CA ALA A 196 4.30 -10.09 -9.29
C ALA A 196 3.40 -11.28 -9.68
N GLU A 197 2.89 -12.02 -8.70
CA GLU A 197 1.88 -13.07 -8.88
C GLU A 197 0.50 -12.49 -9.23
N ASN A 198 0.33 -11.16 -9.34
CA ASN A 198 -0.95 -10.50 -9.56
C ASN A 198 -2.00 -10.78 -8.46
N ILE A 199 -1.53 -11.00 -7.23
CA ILE A 199 -2.38 -11.05 -6.04
C ILE A 199 -2.60 -9.63 -5.54
N HIS A 200 -3.85 -9.27 -5.28
CA HIS A 200 -4.24 -7.89 -4.96
C HIS A 200 -5.30 -7.84 -3.86
N ILE A 201 -5.39 -6.71 -3.19
CA ILE A 201 -6.48 -6.47 -2.25
C ILE A 201 -7.81 -6.50 -2.97
N GLY A 202 -8.75 -7.16 -2.31
CA GLY A 202 -10.09 -7.35 -2.79
C GLY A 202 -10.25 -8.58 -3.67
N SER A 203 -9.16 -9.25 -4.07
CA SER A 203 -9.22 -10.53 -4.76
C SER A 203 -10.01 -11.55 -3.95
N LEU A 204 -10.89 -12.27 -4.64
CA LEU A 204 -11.64 -13.39 -4.06
C LEU A 204 -10.79 -14.63 -4.20
N ILE A 205 -10.61 -15.33 -3.09
CA ILE A 205 -9.83 -16.55 -3.05
C ILE A 205 -10.66 -17.72 -2.54
N ARG A 206 -10.30 -18.94 -2.98
CA ARG A 206 -10.73 -20.20 -2.38
C ARG A 206 -9.49 -21.01 -2.00
N VAL A 207 -9.34 -21.32 -0.71
CA VAL A 207 -8.23 -22.16 -0.23
C VAL A 207 -8.45 -23.60 -0.71
N VAL A 208 -7.48 -24.16 -1.43
CA VAL A 208 -7.50 -25.53 -1.97
C VAL A 208 -6.62 -26.46 -1.16
N GLU A 209 -5.45 -25.98 -0.72
CA GLU A 209 -4.51 -26.74 0.08
C GLU A 209 -3.89 -25.82 1.13
N ASN A 210 -3.77 -26.29 2.37
CA ASN A 210 -3.06 -25.60 3.43
C ASN A 210 -2.30 -26.61 4.28
N ASN A 211 -0.97 -26.55 4.25
CA ASN A 211 -0.09 -27.36 5.09
C ASN A 211 1.22 -26.61 5.41
N ALA A 212 2.08 -27.23 6.21
CA ALA A 212 3.32 -26.64 6.69
C ALA A 212 4.35 -26.29 5.60
N THR A 213 4.20 -26.79 4.38
CA THR A 213 5.17 -26.57 3.29
C THR A 213 4.65 -25.65 2.20
N ARG A 214 3.34 -25.65 1.95
CA ARG A 214 2.72 -24.83 0.89
C ARG A 214 1.25 -24.54 1.17
N ILE A 215 0.81 -23.40 0.64
CA ILE A 215 -0.59 -23.01 0.57
C ILE A 215 -0.96 -22.82 -0.90
N VAL A 216 -2.07 -23.43 -1.30
CA VAL A 216 -2.62 -23.34 -2.65
C VAL A 216 -4.02 -22.75 -2.58
N PHE A 217 -4.29 -21.73 -3.39
CA PHE A 217 -5.61 -21.12 -3.50
C PHE A 217 -5.93 -20.72 -4.93
N LEU A 218 -7.21 -20.64 -5.24
CA LEU A 218 -7.72 -20.18 -6.53
C LEU A 218 -8.19 -18.73 -6.42
N SER A 219 -7.83 -17.88 -7.37
CA SER A 219 -8.28 -16.49 -7.45
C SER A 219 -8.39 -16.05 -8.91
N GLU A 220 -9.49 -15.38 -9.28
CA GLU A 220 -9.73 -14.86 -10.65
C GLU A 220 -9.52 -15.91 -11.78
N GLY A 221 -9.73 -17.21 -11.50
CA GLY A 221 -9.56 -18.30 -12.46
C GLY A 221 -8.15 -18.91 -12.52
N GLU A 222 -7.21 -18.42 -11.71
CA GLU A 222 -5.83 -18.90 -11.65
C GLU A 222 -5.53 -19.57 -10.31
N GLU A 223 -4.61 -20.54 -10.32
CA GLU A 223 -4.11 -21.22 -9.13
C GLU A 223 -2.79 -20.60 -8.66
N PHE A 224 -2.74 -20.21 -7.40
CA PHE A 224 -1.57 -19.61 -6.76
C PHE A 224 -0.97 -20.56 -5.74
N ARG A 225 0.36 -20.63 -5.70
CA ARG A 225 1.12 -21.49 -4.79
C ARG A 225 2.14 -20.66 -4.03
N LEU A 226 1.95 -20.52 -2.73
CA LEU A 226 2.81 -19.72 -1.86
C LEU A 226 3.39 -20.57 -0.73
N ALA A 227 4.61 -20.23 -0.30
CA ALA A 227 5.13 -20.72 0.97
C ALA A 227 4.33 -20.11 2.15
N PRO A 228 4.17 -20.81 3.30
CA PRO A 228 3.41 -20.27 4.43
C PRO A 228 3.87 -18.89 4.90
N ILE A 229 5.18 -18.63 4.88
CA ILE A 229 5.74 -17.33 5.26
C ILE A 229 5.30 -16.19 4.31
N VAL A 230 5.17 -16.47 3.01
CA VAL A 230 4.67 -15.47 2.04
C VAL A 230 3.17 -15.29 2.19
N ALA A 231 2.44 -16.40 2.39
CA ALA A 231 0.99 -16.36 2.60
C ALA A 231 0.58 -15.66 3.91
N ALA A 232 1.42 -15.68 4.96
CA ALA A 232 1.16 -14.97 6.21
C ALA A 232 0.99 -13.46 6.02
N ASN A 233 1.56 -12.90 4.95
CA ASN A 233 1.44 -11.49 4.58
C ASN A 233 0.11 -11.16 3.90
N LEU A 234 -0.81 -12.13 3.78
CA LEU A 234 -2.14 -11.95 3.22
C LEU A 234 -3.20 -12.14 4.32
N THR A 235 -3.95 -11.10 4.64
CA THR A 235 -5.13 -11.23 5.51
C THR A 235 -6.38 -11.37 4.66
N VAL A 236 -7.22 -12.33 5.02
CA VAL A 236 -8.40 -12.71 4.26
C VAL A 236 -9.62 -12.70 5.18
N ALA A 237 -10.65 -11.95 4.78
CA ALA A 237 -11.95 -12.01 5.42
C ALA A 237 -12.80 -13.11 4.77
N PRO A 238 -13.20 -14.16 5.52
CA PRO A 238 -14.11 -15.18 5.01
C PRO A 238 -15.44 -14.58 4.56
N ILE A 239 -16.06 -15.17 3.55
CA ILE A 239 -17.39 -14.79 3.08
C ILE A 239 -18.31 -15.98 3.30
N GLU A 240 -19.27 -15.82 4.23
CA GLU A 240 -20.23 -16.88 4.60
C GLU A 240 -21.30 -17.14 3.52
N LYS A 241 -21.43 -16.25 2.53
CA LYS A 241 -22.37 -16.46 1.42
C LYS A 241 -21.77 -17.40 0.38
N GLU A 242 -22.58 -18.33 -0.11
CA GLU A 242 -22.39 -19.06 -1.37
C GLU A 242 -22.12 -18.06 -2.51
N ILE A 243 -20.86 -17.65 -2.64
CA ILE A 243 -20.39 -17.11 -3.91
C ILE A 243 -20.26 -18.34 -4.79
N ILE A 244 -21.21 -18.48 -5.71
CA ILE A 244 -21.03 -19.33 -6.88
C ILE A 244 -19.78 -18.77 -7.56
N ILE A 245 -18.63 -19.43 -7.37
CA ILE A 245 -17.46 -19.21 -8.20
C ILE A 245 -17.93 -19.71 -9.56
N GLU A 246 -18.36 -18.78 -10.42
CA GLU A 246 -18.76 -19.15 -11.78
C GLU A 246 -17.55 -19.81 -12.44
N ASP A 247 -17.68 -21.10 -12.74
CA ASP A 247 -16.69 -21.81 -13.56
C ASP A 247 -16.50 -21.01 -14.86
N ASN A 248 -15.25 -20.95 -15.34
CA ASN A 248 -14.83 -20.29 -16.59
C ASN A 248 -14.54 -18.77 -16.57
N ILE A 249 -14.18 -18.19 -15.41
CA ILE A 249 -13.64 -16.81 -15.33
C ILE A 249 -12.18 -16.78 -15.80
N ALA A 250 -11.84 -15.80 -16.65
CA ALA A 250 -10.49 -15.51 -17.11
C ALA A 250 -10.22 -14.00 -17.18
N ARG A 251 -8.96 -13.60 -17.34
CA ARG A 251 -8.60 -12.21 -17.63
C ARG A 251 -8.71 -11.92 -19.13
N LEU A 252 -9.12 -10.71 -19.51
CA LEU A 252 -9.25 -10.32 -20.92
C LEU A 252 -7.92 -10.47 -21.69
N SER A 253 -6.78 -10.31 -21.02
CA SER A 253 -5.46 -10.53 -21.60
C SER A 253 -5.20 -11.95 -22.09
N SER A 254 -6.01 -12.94 -21.71
CA SER A 254 -5.90 -14.33 -22.17
C SER A 254 -6.93 -14.69 -23.25
N LEU A 255 -7.72 -13.73 -23.73
CA LEU A 255 -8.68 -13.93 -24.82
C LEU A 255 -7.94 -14.15 -26.14
N LYS A 256 -8.36 -15.13 -26.95
CA LYS A 256 -7.78 -15.38 -28.28
C LYS A 256 -8.60 -14.71 -29.38
N ALA A 257 -8.00 -14.52 -30.57
CA ALA A 257 -8.61 -13.78 -31.69
C ALA A 257 -9.98 -14.31 -32.13
N SER A 258 -10.18 -15.63 -32.07
CA SER A 258 -11.41 -16.32 -32.47
C SER A 258 -12.44 -16.43 -31.34
N GLU A 259 -12.09 -16.00 -30.12
CA GLU A 259 -12.93 -16.15 -28.93
C GLU A 259 -13.77 -14.89 -28.71
N THR A 260 -15.00 -15.10 -28.24
CA THR A 260 -15.86 -14.05 -27.68
C THR A 260 -16.03 -14.30 -26.20
N ALA A 261 -16.25 -13.22 -25.45
CA ALA A 261 -16.44 -13.33 -24.01
C ALA A 261 -17.43 -12.27 -23.50
N GLU A 262 -17.98 -12.52 -22.32
CA GLU A 262 -18.77 -11.57 -21.56
C GLU A 262 -17.92 -10.97 -20.43
N ILE A 263 -17.98 -9.65 -20.24
CA ILE A 263 -17.32 -8.98 -19.12
C ILE A 263 -18.10 -9.30 -17.84
N ILE A 264 -17.43 -9.93 -16.88
CA ILE A 264 -17.97 -10.19 -15.54
C ILE A 264 -17.69 -9.01 -14.61
N GLY A 265 -16.59 -8.29 -14.84
CA GLY A 265 -16.28 -7.07 -14.13
C GLY A 265 -14.89 -6.53 -14.43
N ILE A 266 -14.51 -5.51 -13.66
CA ILE A 266 -13.14 -4.99 -13.64
C ILE A 266 -12.54 -5.41 -12.30
N SER A 267 -11.34 -5.98 -12.34
CA SER A 267 -10.56 -6.33 -11.16
C SER A 267 -10.41 -5.10 -10.25
N LYS A 268 -10.45 -5.34 -8.94
CA LYS A 268 -10.31 -4.28 -7.93
C LYS A 268 -8.92 -3.65 -7.93
N GLU A 269 -7.95 -4.22 -8.63
CA GLU A 269 -6.65 -3.62 -8.92
C GLU A 269 -6.77 -2.36 -9.79
N SER A 270 -7.77 -2.29 -10.67
CA SER A 270 -8.05 -1.03 -11.38
C SER A 270 -8.72 -0.06 -10.42
N ARG A 271 -8.01 1.00 -10.04
CA ARG A 271 -8.46 2.02 -9.08
C ARG A 271 -8.52 3.41 -9.73
N GLY A 272 -9.13 4.35 -9.01
CA GLY A 272 -9.14 5.77 -9.36
C GLY A 272 -9.55 6.07 -10.81
N GLU A 273 -8.78 6.95 -11.45
CA GLU A 273 -9.02 7.39 -12.83
C GLU A 273 -8.95 6.25 -13.85
N SER A 274 -8.05 5.28 -13.67
CA SER A 274 -7.95 4.13 -14.58
C SER A 274 -9.24 3.33 -14.61
N ARG A 275 -9.86 3.08 -13.45
CA ARG A 275 -11.12 2.34 -13.37
C ARG A 275 -12.26 3.12 -13.99
N ARG A 276 -12.34 4.42 -13.67
CA ARG A 276 -13.35 5.32 -14.23
C ARG A 276 -13.29 5.34 -15.76
N ARG A 277 -12.09 5.50 -16.32
CA ARG A 277 -11.87 5.47 -17.76
C ARG A 277 -12.34 4.17 -18.40
N LEU A 278 -12.04 3.00 -17.81
CA LEU A 278 -12.54 1.72 -18.35
C LEU A 278 -14.08 1.65 -18.34
N LEU A 279 -14.72 2.14 -17.27
CA LEU A 279 -16.19 2.21 -17.21
C LEU A 279 -16.76 3.16 -18.26
N ASP A 280 -16.16 4.34 -18.43
CA ASP A 280 -16.57 5.34 -19.42
C ASP A 280 -16.41 4.81 -20.86
N LEU A 281 -15.42 3.95 -21.11
CA LEU A 281 -15.19 3.25 -22.37
C LEU A 281 -16.12 2.04 -22.59
N GLY A 282 -17.00 1.74 -21.63
CA GLY A 282 -18.03 0.71 -21.76
C GLY A 282 -17.66 -0.68 -21.25
N PHE A 283 -16.53 -0.84 -20.54
CA PHE A 283 -16.12 -2.09 -19.89
C PHE A 283 -16.94 -2.34 -18.61
N VAL A 284 -18.22 -2.67 -18.79
CA VAL A 284 -19.18 -2.91 -17.71
C VAL A 284 -19.63 -4.37 -17.69
N LYS A 285 -20.08 -4.86 -16.54
CA LYS A 285 -20.61 -6.21 -16.40
C LYS A 285 -21.74 -6.47 -17.42
N GLY A 286 -21.70 -7.62 -18.09
CA GLY A 286 -22.64 -8.02 -19.14
C GLY A 286 -22.28 -7.57 -20.55
N ALA A 287 -21.25 -6.73 -20.73
CA ALA A 287 -20.85 -6.31 -22.06
C ALA A 287 -20.10 -7.42 -22.81
N ARG A 288 -20.45 -7.63 -24.08
CA ARG A 288 -19.76 -8.57 -24.98
C ARG A 288 -18.48 -7.95 -25.52
N ILE A 289 -17.42 -8.74 -25.56
CA ILE A 289 -16.10 -8.32 -26.01
C ILE A 289 -15.46 -9.37 -26.92
N LYS A 290 -14.73 -8.90 -27.93
CA LYS A 290 -13.86 -9.72 -28.79
C LYS A 290 -12.62 -8.94 -29.19
N ILE A 291 -11.59 -9.64 -29.65
CA ILE A 291 -10.43 -8.98 -30.27
C ILE A 291 -10.84 -8.46 -31.64
N ASP A 292 -10.56 -7.19 -31.89
CA ASP A 292 -10.78 -6.53 -33.18
C ASP A 292 -9.50 -6.57 -34.02
N LEU A 293 -8.40 -6.09 -33.43
CA LEU A 293 -7.08 -6.05 -34.07
C LEU A 293 -6.00 -6.49 -33.11
N ILE A 294 -5.16 -7.42 -33.56
CA ILE A 294 -3.91 -7.79 -32.89
C ILE A 294 -2.81 -6.95 -33.52
N ASN A 295 -2.12 -6.14 -32.73
CA ASN A 295 -0.92 -5.44 -33.19
C ASN A 295 0.18 -6.48 -33.45
N PRO A 296 0.68 -6.61 -34.70
CA PRO A 296 1.71 -7.58 -35.05
C PRO A 296 3.07 -7.28 -34.40
N LEU A 297 3.29 -6.04 -33.94
CA LEU A 297 4.49 -5.63 -33.18
C LEU A 297 4.36 -5.87 -31.67
N GLY A 298 3.29 -6.52 -31.21
CA GLY A 298 3.04 -6.83 -29.80
C GLY A 298 1.85 -6.03 -29.23
N GLU A 299 2.11 -5.08 -28.33
CA GLU A 299 1.05 -4.30 -27.64
C GLU A 299 0.93 -2.87 -28.20
N PRO A 300 -0.25 -2.20 -28.09
CA PRO A 300 -1.52 -2.68 -27.53
C PRO A 300 -2.37 -3.49 -28.54
N HIS A 301 -3.31 -4.29 -28.05
CA HIS A 301 -4.35 -4.94 -28.87
C HIS A 301 -5.65 -4.14 -28.83
N ALA A 302 -6.43 -4.15 -29.90
CA ALA A 302 -7.74 -3.50 -29.96
C ALA A 302 -8.86 -4.51 -29.68
N TYR A 303 -9.78 -4.10 -28.82
CA TYR A 303 -10.93 -4.90 -28.42
C TYR A 303 -12.21 -4.20 -28.86
N LEU A 304 -13.11 -4.94 -29.52
CA LEU A 304 -14.42 -4.44 -29.90
C LEU A 304 -15.38 -4.58 -28.71
N ILE A 305 -15.89 -3.46 -28.23
CA ILE A 305 -16.88 -3.40 -27.15
C ILE A 305 -17.97 -2.39 -27.50
N LYS A 306 -19.24 -2.81 -27.44
CA LYS A 306 -20.40 -1.97 -27.81
C LYS A 306 -20.24 -1.24 -29.16
N GLY A 307 -19.66 -1.91 -30.16
CA GLY A 307 -19.43 -1.34 -31.50
C GLY A 307 -18.28 -0.35 -31.61
N THR A 308 -17.51 -0.14 -30.54
CA THR A 308 -16.32 0.73 -30.53
C THR A 308 -15.06 -0.11 -30.35
N SER A 309 -14.02 0.19 -31.12
CA SER A 309 -12.71 -0.47 -31.00
C SER A 309 -11.81 0.29 -30.03
N ILE A 310 -11.42 -0.35 -28.93
CA ILE A 310 -10.59 0.25 -27.88
C ILE A 310 -9.25 -0.47 -27.78
N ALA A 311 -8.16 0.27 -27.97
CA ALA A 311 -6.80 -0.25 -27.78
C ALA A 311 -6.43 -0.31 -26.29
N LEU A 312 -6.07 -1.49 -25.79
CA LEU A 312 -5.56 -1.71 -24.44
C LEU A 312 -4.22 -2.43 -24.47
N ARG A 313 -3.29 -1.98 -23.61
CA ARG A 313 -2.08 -2.74 -23.30
C ARG A 313 -2.42 -3.98 -22.47
N LYS A 314 -1.55 -4.99 -22.45
CA LYS A 314 -1.77 -6.23 -21.69
C LYS A 314 -1.96 -5.98 -20.21
N LYS A 315 -1.18 -5.06 -19.61
CA LYS A 315 -1.34 -4.63 -18.20
C LYS A 315 -2.72 -3.99 -17.91
N GLN A 316 -3.41 -3.46 -18.91
CA GLN A 316 -4.76 -2.93 -18.75
C GLN A 316 -5.80 -4.03 -18.98
N ALA A 317 -5.61 -4.85 -20.02
CA ALA A 317 -6.48 -5.98 -20.33
C ALA A 317 -6.49 -7.02 -19.20
N SER A 318 -5.37 -7.25 -18.50
CA SER A 318 -5.30 -8.16 -17.35
C SER A 318 -6.19 -7.74 -16.19
N LYS A 319 -6.64 -6.48 -16.15
CA LYS A 319 -7.52 -5.94 -15.10
C LYS A 319 -9.00 -6.10 -15.41
N ILE A 320 -9.37 -6.70 -16.54
CA ILE A 320 -10.77 -6.93 -16.94
C ILE A 320 -11.03 -8.43 -16.82
N LEU A 321 -12.07 -8.78 -16.06
CA LEU A 321 -12.50 -10.15 -15.83
C LEU A 321 -13.61 -10.50 -16.83
N ILE A 322 -13.43 -11.63 -17.51
CA ILE A 322 -14.31 -12.11 -18.55
C ILE A 322 -14.75 -13.55 -18.27
N LYS A 323 -15.88 -13.94 -18.84
CA LYS A 323 -16.33 -15.32 -18.97
C LYS A 323 -16.32 -15.68 -20.44
N LYS A 324 -15.50 -16.66 -20.80
CA LYS A 324 -15.39 -17.13 -22.19
C LYS A 324 -16.64 -17.94 -22.54
N ASP A 325 -17.06 -17.82 -23.80
CA ASP A 325 -18.18 -18.59 -24.35
C ASP A 325 -17.86 -20.08 -24.56
#